data_AF-A0A956QKY1-F1
#
_entry.id   AF-A0A956QKY1-F1
#
_cell.length_a   1.000
_cell.length_b   1.000
_cell.length_c   1.000
_cell.angle_alpha   90.00
_cell.angle_beta   90.00
_cell.angle_gamma   90.00
#
_symmetry.space_group_name_H-M   'P 1'
#
loop_
_entity.id
_entity.type
_entity.pdbx_description
1 polymer ?
#
loop_
_entity_poly.entity_id
_entity_poly.type
_entity_poly.pdbx_seq_one_letter_code
_entity_poly.pdbx_strand_id
1 'polypeptide(L)'
;MESRMYPEPPPVPGGRFSERTNFNPLAVFKGDLVTDVSGKTRIKVKLPDNLTRYRIFSVAVKGDEYFGTGDQVLTARLPVMVRPSLPRFLNFGDRARLPVVVQNLSDNPIEAEVVGEATGVAWVGPVGQKITVPANDRVEVLFECRADQVGTAHFRFGAVASTGRSDAARVSLPVHAPASEETVATYGSVSDEGAIVQSVHRPSDIWAQVGGLQVSLSSTALSELTDAFLYLYAYPYECNEQKASRLLAIASLREALADFHAEGMPDAKSIESRMSEDLRELARLQNADGGWEYWSRDGQSVPFVSLHVAHALVRSKLAGCEVDKDALTKAMGYLKEIESKCAELKYTSETTRSCQAYALYVRNLNGEGDLAAAKSLFGELKHQKSLDLDALGWLWPALSEKGRGGPEVADLKRLVMNRVTETAETAQFTTKFE
;
A
#
# COMPACT_ATOMS: atom_id res chain seq x y z
N MET A 1 18.73 6.06 -12.55
CA MET A 1 17.34 5.58 -12.56
C MET A 1 17.05 5.00 -13.93
N GLU A 2 17.16 3.67 -14.06
CA GLU A 2 16.86 2.96 -15.30
C GLU A 2 15.37 3.07 -15.61
N SER A 3 15.03 3.49 -16.83
CA SER A 3 13.64 3.52 -17.28
C SER A 3 13.14 2.08 -17.39
N ARG A 4 12.20 1.67 -16.54
CA ARG A 4 11.42 0.44 -16.73
C ARG A 4 10.66 0.55 -18.05
N MET A 5 11.22 -0.01 -19.12
CA MET A 5 10.47 -0.31 -20.33
C MET A 5 9.45 -1.39 -19.97
N TYR A 6 8.17 -1.05 -20.06
CA TYR A 6 7.11 -2.06 -20.04
C TYR A 6 7.28 -2.97 -21.26
N PRO A 7 7.17 -4.30 -21.11
CA PRO A 7 7.26 -5.20 -22.26
C PRO A 7 6.11 -4.92 -23.24
N GLU A 8 6.44 -4.73 -24.52
CA GLU A 8 5.44 -4.64 -25.59
C GLU A 8 4.70 -5.99 -25.68
N PRO A 9 3.35 -6.02 -25.73
CA PRO A 9 2.60 -7.25 -25.93
C PRO A 9 2.91 -7.85 -27.31
N PRO A 10 2.87 -9.19 -27.47
CA PRO A 10 3.25 -9.84 -28.72
C PRO A 10 2.33 -9.43 -29.88
N PRO A 11 2.87 -9.25 -31.10
CA PRO A 11 2.07 -8.92 -32.26
C PRO A 11 1.14 -10.08 -32.62
N VAL A 12 -0.15 -9.78 -32.80
CA VAL A 12 -1.14 -10.76 -33.30
C VAL A 12 -0.99 -10.88 -34.83
N PRO A 13 -0.74 -12.07 -35.40
CA PRO A 13 -0.63 -12.23 -36.85
C PRO A 13 -2.01 -12.08 -37.51
N GLY A 14 -2.16 -11.16 -38.48
CA GLY A 14 -3.28 -11.17 -39.43
C GLY A 14 -4.10 -9.89 -39.65
N GLY A 15 -3.72 -8.74 -39.09
CA GLY A 15 -4.51 -7.50 -39.26
C GLY A 15 -4.15 -6.70 -40.52
N ARG A 16 -5.14 -6.43 -41.40
CA ARG A 16 -5.08 -5.42 -42.48
C ARG A 16 -5.00 -3.95 -41.99
N PHE A 17 -4.78 -3.72 -40.70
CA PHE A 17 -4.87 -2.41 -40.05
C PHE A 17 -3.56 -2.04 -39.35
N SER A 18 -3.16 -0.77 -39.44
CA SER A 18 -2.18 -0.19 -38.52
C SER A 18 -2.88 0.10 -37.18
N GLU A 19 -2.71 -0.79 -36.21
CA GLU A 19 -3.38 -0.71 -34.91
C GLU A 19 -2.61 0.14 -33.89
N ARG A 20 -3.33 1.03 -33.22
CA ARG A 20 -2.80 1.89 -32.16
C ARG A 20 -2.96 1.20 -30.79
N THR A 21 -1.85 1.07 -30.07
CA THR A 21 -1.77 0.30 -28.81
C THR A 21 -1.11 1.08 -27.67
N ASN A 22 -0.21 2.03 -27.95
CA ASN A 22 0.48 2.80 -26.93
C ASN A 22 -0.19 4.16 -26.71
N PHE A 23 -1.07 4.25 -25.71
CA PHE A 23 -1.76 5.49 -25.35
C PHE A 23 -1.14 6.21 -24.14
N ASN A 24 0.16 6.02 -23.85
CA ASN A 24 0.82 6.72 -22.74
C ASN A 24 0.80 8.26 -22.95
N PRO A 25 0.33 9.06 -21.97
CA PRO A 25 0.31 10.52 -22.09
C PRO A 25 1.71 11.14 -22.13
N LEU A 26 2.72 10.50 -21.53
CA LEU A 26 4.11 10.94 -21.56
C LEU A 26 4.83 10.28 -22.74
N ALA A 27 5.18 11.07 -23.77
CA ALA A 27 5.92 10.57 -24.92
C ALA A 27 7.37 10.21 -24.59
N VAL A 28 8.07 11.08 -23.84
CA VAL A 28 9.47 10.89 -23.48
C VAL A 28 9.85 11.78 -22.29
N PHE A 29 10.77 11.29 -21.46
CA PHE A 29 11.53 12.10 -20.50
C PHE A 29 13.01 11.73 -20.59
N LYS A 30 13.88 12.74 -20.70
CA LYS A 30 15.35 12.59 -20.79
C LYS A 30 16.00 13.71 -19.97
N GLY A 31 16.66 13.34 -18.87
CA GLY A 31 17.25 14.29 -17.92
C GLY A 31 18.77 14.46 -18.03
N ASP A 32 19.42 13.71 -18.90
CA ASP A 32 20.87 13.54 -18.99
C ASP A 32 21.46 14.00 -20.33
N LEU A 33 20.75 14.89 -21.04
CA LEU A 33 21.19 15.39 -22.35
C LEU A 33 22.24 16.47 -22.20
N VAL A 34 23.40 16.24 -22.79
CA VAL A 34 24.49 17.22 -22.88
C VAL A 34 24.40 17.93 -24.23
N THR A 35 24.50 19.26 -24.22
CA THR A 35 24.57 20.07 -25.43
C THR A 35 25.97 20.07 -26.03
N ASP A 36 26.07 20.20 -27.34
CA ASP A 36 27.34 20.44 -28.03
C ASP A 36 27.91 21.85 -27.73
N VAL A 37 29.09 22.14 -28.30
CA VAL A 37 29.77 23.44 -28.17
C VAL A 37 28.95 24.64 -28.68
N SER A 38 27.91 24.39 -29.47
CA SER A 38 26.98 25.41 -29.97
C SER A 38 25.69 25.51 -29.15
N GLY A 39 25.59 24.77 -28.03
CA GLY A 39 24.43 24.75 -27.15
C GLY A 39 23.26 23.92 -27.68
N LYS A 40 23.48 23.01 -28.64
CA LYS A 40 22.43 22.21 -29.27
C LYS A 40 22.50 20.75 -28.84
N THR A 41 21.33 20.11 -28.79
CA THR A 41 21.21 18.66 -28.63
C THR A 41 20.10 18.12 -29.51
N ARG A 42 20.15 16.85 -29.86
CA ARG A 42 19.13 16.18 -30.69
C ARG A 42 18.86 14.80 -30.16
N ILE A 43 17.58 14.49 -29.99
CA ILE A 43 17.11 13.15 -29.65
C ILE A 43 16.15 12.64 -30.72
N LYS A 44 16.16 11.32 -30.92
CA LYS A 44 15.16 10.64 -31.72
C LYS A 44 14.12 10.05 -30.77
N VAL A 45 12.85 10.38 -30.99
CA VAL A 45 11.73 9.96 -30.13
C VAL A 45 10.71 9.24 -31.00
N LYS A 46 10.30 8.04 -30.59
CA LYS A 46 9.11 7.36 -31.12
C LYS A 46 7.93 7.89 -30.33
N LEU A 47 6.98 8.57 -30.98
CA LEU A 47 5.79 9.06 -30.31
C LEU A 47 4.87 7.89 -29.94
N PRO A 48 4.14 7.98 -28.81
CA PRO A 48 3.00 7.11 -28.55
C PRO A 48 1.93 7.28 -29.63
N ASP A 49 0.99 6.36 -29.69
CA ASP A 49 -0.09 6.30 -30.69
C ASP A 49 -1.24 7.29 -30.38
N ASN A 50 -1.07 8.16 -29.37
CA ASN A 50 -2.02 9.24 -29.11
C ASN A 50 -1.94 10.29 -30.23
N LEU A 51 -3.06 10.48 -30.92
CA LEU A 51 -3.23 11.56 -31.90
C LEU A 51 -3.65 12.83 -31.18
N THR A 52 -2.67 13.48 -30.53
CA THR A 52 -2.88 14.64 -29.66
C THR A 52 -1.85 15.75 -29.91
N ARG A 53 -2.00 16.87 -29.22
CA ARG A 53 -0.95 17.89 -29.11
C ARG A 53 -0.08 17.57 -27.89
N TYR A 54 1.19 17.29 -28.16
CA TYR A 54 2.22 17.15 -27.15
C TYR A 54 2.85 18.50 -26.86
N ARG A 55 3.06 18.79 -25.58
CA ARG A 55 3.91 19.88 -25.14
C ARG A 55 5.32 19.34 -24.92
N ILE A 56 6.28 19.87 -25.66
CA ILE A 56 7.70 19.66 -25.46
C ILE A 56 8.14 20.72 -24.47
N PHE A 57 8.62 20.31 -23.29
CA PHE A 57 9.17 21.20 -22.28
C PHE A 57 10.62 20.84 -22.03
N SER A 58 11.49 21.83 -21.97
CA SER A 58 12.92 21.66 -21.73
C SER A 58 13.40 22.60 -20.65
N VAL A 59 14.29 22.09 -19.81
CA VAL A 59 15.07 22.85 -18.84
C VAL A 59 16.54 22.65 -19.21
N ALA A 60 17.26 23.75 -19.41
CA ALA A 60 18.69 23.73 -19.65
C ALA A 60 19.40 24.33 -18.44
N VAL A 61 20.51 23.72 -18.03
CA VAL A 61 21.35 24.17 -16.91
C VAL A 61 22.78 24.29 -17.40
N LYS A 62 23.50 25.33 -16.98
CA LYS A 62 24.92 25.56 -17.26
C LYS A 62 25.66 25.92 -15.97
N GLY A 63 26.47 24.98 -15.47
CA GLY A 63 27.10 25.11 -14.16
C GLY A 63 26.06 25.22 -13.04
N ASP A 64 26.42 25.86 -11.93
CA ASP A 64 25.55 25.96 -10.75
C ASP A 64 24.67 27.22 -10.75
N GLU A 65 24.92 28.17 -11.66
CA GLU A 65 24.35 29.52 -11.57
C GLU A 65 23.34 29.86 -12.68
N TYR A 66 23.36 29.14 -13.80
CA TYR A 66 22.53 29.46 -14.96
C TYR A 66 21.54 28.36 -15.29
N PHE A 67 20.26 28.73 -15.40
CA PHE A 67 19.23 27.87 -15.94
C PHE A 67 18.34 28.64 -16.92
N GLY A 68 17.68 27.90 -17.79
CA GLY A 68 16.70 28.42 -18.74
C GLY A 68 15.63 27.39 -19.02
N THR A 69 14.46 27.85 -19.42
CA THR A 69 13.35 26.98 -19.83
C THR A 69 12.85 27.37 -21.21
N GLY A 70 12.24 26.42 -21.90
CA GLY A 70 11.60 26.65 -23.18
C GLY A 70 10.61 25.54 -23.48
N ASP A 71 9.54 25.90 -24.17
CA ASP A 71 8.53 24.96 -24.58
C ASP A 71 8.02 25.17 -26.01
N GLN A 72 7.53 24.10 -26.59
CA GLN A 72 7.00 24.04 -27.95
C GLN A 72 5.86 23.03 -28.03
N VAL A 73 5.04 23.12 -29.08
CA VAL A 73 3.91 22.22 -29.31
C VAL A 73 4.16 21.38 -30.56
N LEU A 74 3.95 20.06 -30.42
CA LEU A 74 4.00 19.09 -31.51
C LEU A 74 2.63 18.44 -31.65
N THR A 75 2.04 18.47 -32.85
CA THR A 75 0.73 17.83 -33.09
C THR A 75 0.91 16.51 -33.83
N ALA A 76 0.51 15.40 -33.20
CA ALA A 76 0.43 14.08 -33.83
C ALA A 76 -0.99 13.88 -34.40
N ARG A 77 -1.09 13.60 -35.70
CA ARG A 77 -2.38 13.38 -36.38
C ARG A 77 -2.22 12.41 -37.55
N LEU A 78 -3.29 11.68 -37.85
CA LEU A 78 -3.44 10.90 -39.08
C LEU A 78 -4.43 11.59 -40.03
N PRO A 79 -4.30 11.41 -41.36
CA PRO A 79 -5.26 11.96 -42.33
C PRO A 79 -6.69 11.43 -42.13
N VAL A 80 -6.81 10.19 -41.64
CA VAL A 80 -8.06 9.57 -41.22
C VAL A 80 -7.82 8.96 -39.84
N MET A 81 -8.70 9.22 -38.89
CA MET A 81 -8.54 8.72 -37.52
C MET A 81 -9.86 8.24 -36.92
N VAL A 82 -9.78 7.19 -36.11
CA VAL A 82 -10.88 6.59 -35.36
C VAL A 82 -10.69 6.92 -33.88
N ARG A 83 -11.73 7.46 -33.23
CA ARG A 83 -11.68 7.80 -31.81
C ARG A 83 -12.91 7.23 -31.08
N PRO A 84 -12.79 6.07 -30.43
CA PRO A 84 -13.82 5.55 -29.55
C PRO A 84 -14.01 6.51 -28.37
N SER A 85 -15.27 6.85 -28.06
CA SER A 85 -15.64 7.72 -26.93
C SER A 85 -16.57 6.96 -25.97
N LEU A 86 -16.08 5.82 -25.51
CA LEU A 86 -16.83 4.86 -24.71
C LEU A 86 -17.07 5.36 -23.27
N PRO A 87 -18.09 4.85 -22.55
CA PRO A 87 -18.23 5.07 -21.11
C PRO A 87 -17.01 4.54 -20.34
N ARG A 88 -16.84 4.95 -19.07
CA ARG A 88 -15.69 4.53 -18.24
C ARG A 88 -15.79 3.08 -17.74
N PHE A 89 -17.02 2.58 -17.59
CA PHE A 89 -17.35 1.23 -17.13
C PHE A 89 -18.74 0.85 -17.64
N LEU A 90 -19.08 -0.43 -17.54
CA LEU A 90 -20.43 -0.96 -17.69
C LEU A 90 -20.82 -1.73 -16.43
N ASN A 91 -22.11 -1.90 -16.16
CA ASN A 91 -22.60 -2.89 -15.23
C ASN A 91 -23.15 -4.10 -15.99
N PHE A 92 -23.12 -5.27 -15.35
CA PHE A 92 -23.80 -6.45 -15.86
C PHE A 92 -25.28 -6.12 -16.14
N GLY A 93 -25.76 -6.51 -17.32
CA GLY A 93 -27.12 -6.27 -17.79
C GLY A 93 -27.32 -4.94 -18.53
N ASP A 94 -26.32 -4.04 -18.51
CA ASP A 94 -26.42 -2.77 -19.23
C ASP A 94 -26.57 -2.99 -20.74
N ARG A 95 -27.37 -2.13 -21.37
CA ARG A 95 -27.34 -1.88 -22.82
C ARG A 95 -26.71 -0.52 -23.05
N ALA A 96 -25.56 -0.49 -23.71
CA ALA A 96 -24.78 0.72 -23.90
C ALA A 96 -24.69 1.09 -25.37
N ARG A 97 -24.68 2.40 -25.63
CA ARG A 97 -24.39 2.98 -26.93
C ARG A 97 -22.95 3.48 -26.92
N LEU A 98 -22.17 3.01 -27.86
CA LEU A 98 -20.73 3.17 -27.97
C LEU A 98 -20.41 4.09 -29.16
N PRO A 99 -20.29 5.41 -28.94
CA PRO A 99 -19.99 6.35 -30.02
C PRO A 99 -18.52 6.23 -30.43
N VAL A 100 -18.30 6.13 -31.74
CA VAL A 100 -16.99 6.08 -32.37
C VAL A 100 -16.92 7.21 -33.38
N VAL A 101 -16.03 8.16 -33.14
CA VAL A 101 -15.87 9.31 -34.04
C VAL A 101 -14.83 8.98 -35.10
N VAL A 102 -15.22 9.07 -36.36
CA VAL A 102 -14.30 9.00 -37.51
C VAL A 102 -14.07 10.39 -38.04
N GLN A 103 -12.81 10.81 -38.12
CA GLN A 103 -12.42 12.15 -38.54
C GLN A 103 -11.58 12.10 -39.80
N ASN A 104 -11.89 12.99 -40.74
CA ASN A 104 -11.19 13.20 -41.99
C ASN A 104 -10.48 14.54 -41.96
N LEU A 105 -9.14 14.51 -42.04
CA LEU A 105 -8.30 15.71 -42.10
C LEU A 105 -7.74 15.97 -43.51
N SER A 106 -8.31 15.32 -44.53
CA SER A 106 -8.00 15.61 -45.92
C SER A 106 -8.95 16.66 -46.50
N ASP A 107 -8.54 17.25 -47.60
CA ASP A 107 -9.28 18.33 -48.27
C ASP A 107 -10.47 17.83 -49.12
N ASN A 108 -10.69 16.52 -49.19
CA ASN A 108 -11.78 15.91 -49.94
C ASN A 108 -12.64 15.03 -49.02
N PRO A 109 -13.96 14.92 -49.27
CA PRO A 109 -14.80 13.93 -48.61
C PRO A 109 -14.26 12.50 -48.84
N ILE A 110 -14.40 11.64 -47.83
CA ILE A 110 -13.99 10.24 -47.92
C ILE A 110 -15.19 9.33 -47.62
N GLU A 111 -15.26 8.21 -48.33
CA GLU A 111 -16.10 7.07 -47.93
C GLU A 111 -15.26 6.21 -46.98
N ALA A 112 -15.84 5.76 -45.86
CA ALA A 112 -15.17 4.90 -44.89
C ALA A 112 -16.06 3.73 -44.47
N GLU A 113 -15.45 2.54 -44.40
CA GLU A 113 -16.02 1.35 -43.78
C GLU A 113 -15.52 1.24 -42.34
N VAL A 114 -16.43 1.32 -41.37
CA VAL A 114 -16.13 1.29 -39.93
C VAL A 114 -16.63 -0.01 -39.34
N VAL A 115 -15.80 -0.71 -38.57
CA VAL A 115 -16.11 -2.02 -37.98
C VAL A 115 -15.76 -2.02 -36.49
N GLY A 116 -16.61 -2.66 -35.69
CA GLY A 116 -16.40 -2.93 -34.27
C GLY A 116 -16.25 -4.43 -33.98
N GLU A 117 -15.23 -4.79 -33.22
CA GLU A 117 -15.01 -6.12 -32.65
C GLU A 117 -15.03 -6.01 -31.12
N ALA A 118 -15.61 -6.99 -30.43
CA ALA A 118 -15.61 -7.00 -28.97
C ALA A 118 -15.57 -8.41 -28.37
N THR A 119 -15.03 -8.51 -27.16
CA THR A 119 -15.09 -9.68 -26.28
C THR A 119 -15.53 -9.23 -24.88
N GLY A 120 -16.20 -10.11 -24.13
CA GLY A 120 -16.79 -9.78 -22.82
C GLY A 120 -18.13 -9.04 -22.89
N VAL A 121 -18.63 -8.71 -24.09
CA VAL A 121 -19.97 -8.13 -24.34
C VAL A 121 -20.57 -8.73 -25.60
N ALA A 122 -21.90 -8.64 -25.74
CA ALA A 122 -22.62 -9.01 -26.95
C ALA A 122 -23.01 -7.77 -27.75
N TRP A 123 -22.76 -7.77 -29.06
CA TRP A 123 -23.24 -6.69 -29.94
C TRP A 123 -24.77 -6.75 -30.11
N VAL A 124 -25.39 -5.59 -30.16
CA VAL A 124 -26.81 -5.41 -30.46
C VAL A 124 -26.88 -4.60 -31.76
N GLY A 125 -27.23 -5.26 -32.86
CA GLY A 125 -27.31 -4.62 -34.18
C GLY A 125 -26.01 -4.72 -35.01
N PRO A 126 -25.84 -3.83 -36.01
CA PRO A 126 -24.75 -3.95 -36.98
C PRO A 126 -23.38 -3.63 -36.36
N VAL A 127 -22.42 -4.50 -36.63
CA VAL A 127 -21.01 -4.35 -36.21
C VAL A 127 -20.13 -3.70 -37.29
N GLY A 128 -20.73 -3.30 -38.42
CA GLY A 128 -20.05 -2.63 -39.52
C GLY A 128 -20.97 -1.64 -40.23
N GLN A 129 -20.45 -0.46 -40.59
CA GLN A 129 -21.21 0.63 -41.21
C GLN A 129 -20.38 1.34 -42.28
N LYS A 130 -21.05 1.80 -43.35
CA LYS A 130 -20.46 2.68 -44.38
C LYS A 130 -20.88 4.11 -44.12
N ILE A 131 -19.93 5.03 -44.11
CA ILE A 131 -20.17 6.45 -43.88
C ILE A 131 -19.40 7.31 -44.87
N THR A 132 -19.98 8.48 -45.18
CA THR A 132 -19.26 9.57 -45.85
C THR A 132 -18.80 10.57 -44.79
N VAL A 133 -17.50 10.83 -44.70
CA VAL A 133 -16.93 11.83 -43.80
C VAL A 133 -16.51 13.05 -44.63
N PRO A 134 -17.14 14.23 -44.44
CA PRO A 134 -16.77 15.44 -45.18
C PRO A 134 -15.31 15.84 -45.01
N ALA A 135 -14.79 16.64 -45.94
CA ALA A 135 -13.44 17.19 -45.86
C ALA A 135 -13.27 18.01 -44.57
N ASN A 136 -12.14 17.81 -43.87
CA ASN A 136 -11.82 18.51 -42.63
C ASN A 136 -12.88 18.42 -41.51
N ASP A 137 -13.73 17.38 -41.53
CA ASP A 137 -14.82 17.19 -40.56
C ASP A 137 -14.81 15.79 -39.92
N ARG A 138 -15.79 15.52 -39.06
CA ARG A 138 -15.94 14.26 -38.33
C ARG A 138 -17.38 13.77 -38.34
N VAL A 139 -17.55 12.46 -38.34
CA VAL A 139 -18.86 11.79 -38.22
C VAL A 139 -18.82 10.83 -37.05
N GLU A 140 -19.89 10.81 -36.25
CA GLU A 140 -20.10 9.84 -35.19
C GLU A 140 -20.80 8.59 -35.75
N VAL A 141 -20.24 7.42 -35.44
CA VAL A 141 -20.84 6.12 -35.70
C VAL A 141 -21.19 5.47 -34.37
N LEU A 142 -22.44 5.07 -34.22
CA LEU A 142 -22.94 4.47 -32.99
C LEU A 142 -23.00 2.95 -33.12
N PHE A 143 -22.35 2.26 -32.18
CA PHE A 143 -22.50 0.82 -32.00
C PHE A 143 -23.28 0.56 -30.71
N GLU A 144 -24.05 -0.51 -30.62
CA GLU A 144 -24.75 -0.86 -29.38
C GLU A 144 -24.30 -2.23 -28.87
N CYS A 145 -24.11 -2.36 -27.57
CA CYS A 145 -23.75 -3.63 -26.95
C CYS A 145 -24.55 -3.89 -25.68
N ARG A 146 -24.51 -5.16 -25.23
CA ARG A 146 -25.04 -5.61 -23.96
C ARG A 146 -23.95 -6.28 -23.13
N ALA A 147 -23.85 -5.89 -21.87
CA ALA A 147 -22.88 -6.42 -20.92
C ALA A 147 -23.40 -7.71 -20.27
N ASP A 148 -23.14 -8.86 -20.91
CA ASP A 148 -23.62 -10.18 -20.46
C ASP A 148 -22.62 -10.94 -19.57
N GLN A 149 -21.45 -10.35 -19.30
CA GLN A 149 -20.38 -10.97 -18.51
C GLN A 149 -19.70 -9.93 -17.62
N VAL A 150 -19.49 -10.27 -16.34
CA VAL A 150 -18.67 -9.48 -15.40
C VAL A 150 -17.20 -9.69 -15.74
N GLY A 151 -16.36 -8.66 -15.58
CA GLY A 151 -14.93 -8.74 -15.84
C GLY A 151 -14.40 -7.55 -16.65
N THR A 152 -13.56 -7.79 -17.65
CA THR A 152 -13.06 -6.76 -18.56
C THR A 152 -13.57 -7.00 -19.97
N ALA A 153 -14.27 -6.02 -20.53
CA ALA A 153 -14.66 -6.01 -21.93
C ALA A 153 -13.54 -5.40 -22.77
N HIS A 154 -13.19 -6.05 -23.87
CA HIS A 154 -12.20 -5.53 -24.83
C HIS A 154 -12.88 -5.18 -26.14
N PHE A 155 -12.65 -3.96 -26.62
CA PHE A 155 -13.18 -3.44 -27.86
C PHE A 155 -12.06 -3.08 -28.82
N ARG A 156 -12.31 -3.30 -30.11
CA ARG A 156 -11.49 -2.81 -31.21
C ARG A 156 -12.38 -2.16 -32.24
N PHE A 157 -12.07 -0.92 -32.61
CA PHE A 157 -12.77 -0.21 -33.67
C PHE A 157 -11.79 0.13 -34.77
N GLY A 158 -12.12 -0.22 -36.01
CA GLY A 158 -11.32 0.07 -37.19
C GLY A 158 -12.11 0.85 -38.22
N ALA A 159 -11.42 1.66 -39.02
CA ALA A 159 -11.98 2.26 -40.22
C ALA A 159 -11.01 2.12 -41.41
N VAL A 160 -11.56 1.82 -42.58
CA VAL A 160 -10.83 1.84 -43.88
C VAL A 160 -11.49 2.87 -44.78
N ALA A 161 -10.73 3.89 -45.17
CA ALA A 161 -11.18 4.88 -46.14
C ALA A 161 -11.00 4.36 -47.57
N SER A 162 -11.84 4.83 -48.50
CA SER A 162 -11.74 4.55 -49.94
C SER A 162 -10.39 4.96 -50.55
N THR A 163 -9.66 5.85 -49.88
CA THR A 163 -8.28 6.24 -50.23
C THR A 163 -7.21 5.19 -49.91
N GLY A 164 -7.59 4.07 -49.30
CA GLY A 164 -6.69 3.01 -48.83
C GLY A 164 -6.04 3.29 -47.47
N ARG A 165 -6.33 4.43 -46.84
CA ARG A 165 -5.88 4.75 -45.47
C ARG A 165 -6.76 4.05 -44.45
N SER A 166 -6.16 3.59 -43.37
CA SER A 166 -6.88 2.90 -42.29
C SER A 166 -6.34 3.30 -40.91
N ASP A 167 -7.21 3.29 -39.91
CA ASP A 167 -6.84 3.44 -38.50
C ASP A 167 -7.66 2.47 -37.64
N ALA A 168 -7.07 1.99 -36.54
CA ALA A 168 -7.78 1.17 -35.57
C ALA A 168 -7.34 1.50 -34.13
N ALA A 169 -8.29 1.48 -33.20
CA ALA A 169 -8.08 1.75 -31.79
C ALA A 169 -8.63 0.61 -30.93
N ARG A 170 -7.85 0.19 -29.93
CA ARG A 170 -8.25 -0.79 -28.91
C ARG A 170 -8.52 -0.09 -27.59
N VAL A 171 -9.62 -0.44 -26.94
CA VAL A 171 -10.01 0.09 -25.63
C VAL A 171 -10.57 -1.04 -24.78
N SER A 172 -10.27 -1.04 -23.49
CA SER A 172 -10.84 -1.98 -22.52
C SER A 172 -11.60 -1.25 -21.43
N LEU A 173 -12.71 -1.83 -20.97
CA LEU A 173 -13.58 -1.28 -19.95
C LEU A 173 -13.89 -2.34 -18.89
N PRO A 174 -13.89 -1.99 -17.58
CA PRO A 174 -14.42 -2.88 -16.58
C PRO A 174 -15.94 -3.02 -16.71
N VAL A 175 -16.44 -4.24 -16.51
CA VAL A 175 -17.84 -4.58 -16.35
C VAL A 175 -18.06 -5.02 -14.91
N HIS A 176 -18.72 -4.18 -14.12
CA HIS A 176 -18.98 -4.43 -12.71
C HIS A 176 -20.22 -5.31 -12.51
N ALA A 177 -20.23 -6.04 -11.40
CA ALA A 177 -21.44 -6.68 -10.90
C ALA A 177 -22.22 -5.67 -10.04
N PRO A 178 -23.50 -5.39 -10.35
CA PRO A 178 -24.36 -4.59 -9.49
C PRO A 178 -24.90 -5.44 -8.33
N ALA A 179 -24.00 -6.04 -7.55
CA ALA A 179 -24.34 -6.91 -6.42
C ALA A 179 -23.62 -6.43 -5.15
N SER A 180 -24.30 -6.52 -4.02
CA SER A 180 -23.65 -6.48 -2.72
C SER A 180 -23.11 -7.88 -2.43
N GLU A 181 -21.81 -7.97 -2.15
CA GLU A 181 -21.20 -9.23 -1.74
C GLU A 181 -21.48 -9.47 -0.25
N GLU A 182 -21.89 -10.69 0.08
CA GLU A 182 -21.98 -11.18 1.45
C GLU A 182 -20.90 -12.25 1.65
N THR A 183 -19.98 -12.00 2.58
CA THR A 183 -18.87 -12.91 2.90
C THR A 183 -19.16 -13.60 4.21
N VAL A 184 -19.06 -14.93 4.21
CA VAL A 184 -19.11 -15.76 5.43
C VAL A 184 -17.79 -16.51 5.54
N ALA A 185 -17.06 -16.26 6.61
CA ALA A 185 -15.81 -16.95 6.90
C ALA A 185 -15.98 -18.02 7.96
N THR A 186 -15.09 -19.00 7.90
CA THR A 186 -14.91 -19.99 8.93
C THR A 186 -13.42 -20.27 9.09
N TYR A 187 -12.97 -20.49 10.32
CA TYR A 187 -11.55 -20.64 10.64
C TYR A 187 -11.34 -21.83 11.59
N GLY A 188 -10.14 -22.39 11.55
CA GLY A 188 -9.72 -23.48 12.41
C GLY A 188 -8.20 -23.66 12.37
N SER A 189 -7.65 -24.29 13.40
CA SER A 189 -6.26 -24.72 13.43
C SER A 189 -6.18 -26.24 13.41
N VAL A 190 -5.35 -26.79 12.55
CA VAL A 190 -5.07 -28.24 12.53
C VAL A 190 -3.89 -28.50 13.46
N SER A 191 -4.12 -29.20 14.58
CA SER A 191 -3.05 -29.79 15.41
C SER A 191 -2.57 -31.11 14.80
N ASP A 192 -1.49 -31.69 15.34
CA ASP A 192 -0.94 -32.98 14.91
C ASP A 192 -1.94 -34.17 15.03
N GLU A 193 -3.16 -33.93 15.54
CA GLU A 193 -4.16 -34.95 15.87
C GLU A 193 -5.14 -35.28 14.72
N GLY A 194 -4.88 -34.80 13.50
CA GLY A 194 -5.49 -35.32 12.27
C GLY A 194 -6.35 -34.32 11.49
N ALA A 195 -7.18 -34.84 10.58
CA ALA A 195 -7.97 -34.03 9.65
C ALA A 195 -9.19 -33.39 10.34
N ILE A 196 -9.44 -32.10 10.05
CA ILE A 196 -10.61 -31.36 10.52
C ILE A 196 -11.61 -31.23 9.37
N VAL A 197 -12.89 -31.47 9.64
CA VAL A 197 -13.99 -31.21 8.71
C VAL A 197 -14.61 -29.87 9.07
N GLN A 198 -14.42 -28.87 8.22
CA GLN A 198 -15.00 -27.54 8.37
C GLN A 198 -16.17 -27.37 7.39
N SER A 199 -17.40 -27.34 7.91
CA SER A 199 -18.59 -27.16 7.08
C SER A 199 -18.72 -25.71 6.62
N VAL A 200 -18.86 -25.50 5.31
CA VAL A 200 -19.14 -24.18 4.72
C VAL A 200 -20.59 -24.16 4.25
N HIS A 201 -21.36 -23.16 4.69
CA HIS A 201 -22.74 -22.99 4.22
C HIS A 201 -22.73 -22.26 2.88
N ARG A 202 -23.32 -22.86 1.85
CA ARG A 202 -23.48 -22.22 0.54
C ARG A 202 -24.64 -21.20 0.63
N PRO A 203 -24.43 -19.91 0.30
CA PRO A 203 -25.52 -18.95 0.28
C PRO A 203 -26.57 -19.31 -0.78
N SER A 204 -27.85 -19.08 -0.47
CA SER A 204 -28.97 -19.16 -1.43
C SER A 204 -29.08 -17.86 -2.24
N ASP A 205 -29.71 -17.91 -3.42
CA ASP A 205 -29.96 -16.74 -4.27
C ASP A 205 -28.70 -15.96 -4.75
N ILE A 206 -27.64 -16.71 -5.08
CA ILE A 206 -26.39 -16.13 -5.60
C ILE A 206 -26.37 -15.97 -7.12
N TRP A 207 -25.66 -14.94 -7.58
CA TRP A 207 -25.30 -14.79 -8.99
C TRP A 207 -24.03 -15.61 -9.26
N ALA A 208 -24.13 -16.70 -10.02
CA ALA A 208 -23.04 -17.66 -10.20
C ALA A 208 -21.76 -17.07 -10.82
N GLN A 209 -21.85 -15.89 -11.44
CA GLN A 209 -20.73 -15.18 -12.05
C GLN A 209 -20.01 -14.22 -11.08
N VAL A 210 -20.46 -14.10 -9.83
CA VAL A 210 -19.96 -13.13 -8.83
C VAL A 210 -19.66 -13.86 -7.51
N GLY A 211 -18.50 -13.55 -6.91
CA GLY A 211 -18.02 -14.19 -5.68
C GLY A 211 -17.19 -15.46 -5.91
N GLY A 212 -16.89 -16.17 -4.83
CA GLY A 212 -16.07 -17.38 -4.87
C GLY A 212 -15.82 -17.97 -3.49
N LEU A 213 -15.09 -19.09 -3.44
CA LEU A 213 -14.56 -19.66 -2.21
C LEU A 213 -13.05 -19.45 -2.18
N GLN A 214 -12.57 -18.66 -1.22
CA GLN A 214 -11.15 -18.54 -0.95
C GLN A 214 -10.80 -19.42 0.24
N VAL A 215 -9.82 -20.30 0.06
CA VAL A 215 -9.25 -21.12 1.14
C VAL A 215 -7.80 -20.70 1.32
N SER A 216 -7.52 -20.06 2.45
CA SER A 216 -6.17 -19.70 2.86
C SER A 216 -5.68 -20.72 3.89
N LEU A 217 -4.57 -21.39 3.59
CA LEU A 217 -3.89 -22.29 4.52
C LEU A 217 -2.52 -21.69 4.81
N SER A 218 -2.17 -21.63 6.08
CA SER A 218 -0.81 -21.31 6.48
C SER A 218 -0.35 -22.26 7.56
N SER A 219 0.92 -22.64 7.51
CA SER A 219 1.59 -23.35 8.61
C SER A 219 1.74 -22.45 9.84
N THR A 220 1.53 -21.13 9.70
CA THR A 220 1.59 -20.15 10.78
C THR A 220 1.00 -18.78 10.38
N ALA A 221 0.37 -18.07 11.32
CA ALA A 221 -0.14 -16.70 11.10
C ALA A 221 0.96 -15.66 10.78
N LEU A 222 2.24 -16.04 10.87
CA LEU A 222 3.39 -15.14 10.72
C LEU A 222 3.68 -14.72 9.26
N SER A 223 3.17 -15.43 8.25
CA SER A 223 3.44 -15.12 6.83
C SER A 223 2.93 -13.74 6.39
N GLU A 224 1.85 -13.26 6.99
CA GLU A 224 1.26 -11.94 6.72
C GLU A 224 2.11 -10.77 7.25
N LEU A 225 3.06 -11.03 8.16
CA LEU A 225 3.91 -10.01 8.75
C LEU A 225 5.15 -9.69 7.90
N THR A 226 5.37 -10.43 6.80
CA THR A 226 6.54 -10.28 5.92
C THR A 226 6.65 -8.85 5.38
N ASP A 227 5.58 -8.30 4.82
CA ASP A 227 5.59 -6.96 4.23
C ASP A 227 5.80 -5.88 5.29
N ALA A 228 5.19 -6.04 6.46
CA ALA A 228 5.37 -5.13 7.59
C ALA A 228 6.82 -5.15 8.10
N PHE A 229 7.44 -6.33 8.17
CA PHE A 229 8.86 -6.47 8.49
C PHE A 229 9.74 -5.80 7.44
N LEU A 230 9.53 -6.08 6.16
CA LEU A 230 10.31 -5.49 5.07
C LEU A 230 10.21 -3.96 5.06
N TYR A 231 9.01 -3.42 5.33
CA TYR A 231 8.80 -1.98 5.46
C TYR A 231 9.63 -1.39 6.60
N LEU A 232 9.58 -1.97 7.81
CA LEU A 232 10.34 -1.47 8.96
C LEU A 232 11.85 -1.65 8.77
N TYR A 233 12.27 -2.72 8.10
CA TYR A 233 13.67 -2.99 7.81
C TYR A 233 14.25 -1.99 6.79
N ALA A 234 13.52 -1.74 5.69
CA ALA A 234 13.94 -0.87 4.59
C ALA A 234 13.57 0.61 4.78
N TYR A 235 12.97 0.98 5.92
CA TYR A 235 12.52 2.35 6.17
C TYR A 235 13.72 3.32 6.09
N PRO A 236 13.65 4.37 5.25
CA PRO A 236 14.83 5.17 4.88
C PRO A 236 15.22 6.21 5.93
N TYR A 237 14.35 6.48 6.91
CA TYR A 237 14.58 7.47 7.93
C TYR A 237 15.18 6.83 9.18
N GLU A 238 15.94 7.63 9.92
CA GLU A 238 16.87 7.17 10.95
C GLU A 238 16.65 7.83 12.31
N CYS A 239 15.41 8.21 12.64
CA CYS A 239 15.09 8.66 14.00
C CYS A 239 15.28 7.54 15.03
N ASN A 240 15.41 7.90 16.31
CA ASN A 240 15.53 6.96 17.42
C ASN A 240 14.33 6.02 17.55
N GLU A 241 13.10 6.51 17.37
CA GLU A 241 11.89 5.67 17.39
C GLU A 241 11.82 4.71 16.20
N GLN A 242 12.42 5.05 15.07
CA GLN A 242 12.44 4.23 13.86
C GLN A 242 13.46 3.10 14.00
N LYS A 243 14.67 3.42 14.50
CA LYS A 243 15.66 2.41 14.91
C LYS A 243 15.07 1.44 15.93
N ALA A 244 14.41 1.96 16.97
CA ALA A 244 13.74 1.14 17.97
C ALA A 244 12.64 0.24 17.37
N SER A 245 11.84 0.76 16.42
CA SER A 245 10.80 -0.02 15.74
C SER A 245 11.38 -1.15 14.89
N ARG A 246 12.48 -0.88 14.16
CA ARG A 246 13.22 -1.90 13.40
C ARG A 246 13.81 -2.96 14.32
N LEU A 247 14.42 -2.56 15.45
CA LEU A 247 14.90 -3.50 16.47
C LEU A 247 13.78 -4.37 17.04
N LEU A 248 12.62 -3.80 17.35
CA LEU A 248 11.47 -4.56 17.85
C LEU A 248 10.95 -5.57 16.82
N ALA A 249 10.90 -5.19 15.55
CA ALA A 249 10.50 -6.07 14.46
C ALA A 249 11.49 -7.25 14.31
N ILE A 250 12.79 -6.94 14.23
CA ILE A 250 13.85 -7.96 14.15
C ILE A 250 13.83 -8.88 15.38
N ALA A 251 13.84 -8.33 16.58
CA ALA A 251 13.87 -9.12 17.81
C ALA A 251 12.64 -10.03 17.99
N SER A 252 11.48 -9.62 17.45
CA SER A 252 10.25 -10.41 17.57
C SER A 252 10.06 -11.44 16.47
N LEU A 253 10.63 -11.21 15.28
CA LEU A 253 10.34 -12.01 14.09
C LEU A 253 11.54 -12.77 13.54
N ARG A 254 12.80 -12.46 13.90
CA ARG A 254 13.99 -13.08 13.27
C ARG A 254 13.97 -14.62 13.26
N GLU A 255 13.43 -15.27 14.30
CA GLU A 255 13.40 -16.73 14.42
C GLU A 255 12.34 -17.31 13.49
N ALA A 256 11.16 -16.67 13.45
CA ALA A 256 10.12 -17.00 12.50
C ALA A 256 10.58 -16.76 11.05
N LEU A 257 11.22 -15.63 10.80
CA LEU A 257 11.67 -15.17 9.47
C LEU A 257 12.83 -15.99 8.91
N ALA A 258 13.67 -16.59 9.76
CA ALA A 258 14.73 -17.50 9.31
C ALA A 258 14.16 -18.72 8.55
N ASP A 259 12.94 -19.14 8.88
CA ASP A 259 12.24 -20.26 8.25
C ASP A 259 11.44 -19.83 7.00
N PHE A 260 11.26 -18.52 6.77
CA PHE A 260 10.51 -17.99 5.63
C PHE A 260 11.44 -17.54 4.49
N HIS A 261 11.36 -18.23 3.35
CA HIS A 261 12.04 -17.82 2.12
C HIS A 261 11.24 -16.78 1.32
N ALA A 262 10.95 -15.63 1.94
CA ALA A 262 10.24 -14.54 1.27
C ALA A 262 11.16 -13.78 0.28
N GLU A 263 10.60 -13.39 -0.86
CA GLU A 263 11.30 -12.57 -1.85
C GLU A 263 11.66 -11.20 -1.24
N GLY A 264 12.91 -10.77 -1.39
CA GLY A 264 13.40 -9.50 -0.86
C GLY A 264 13.82 -9.51 0.62
N MET A 265 13.73 -10.66 1.30
CA MET A 265 14.19 -10.78 2.68
C MET A 265 15.72 -10.63 2.78
N PRO A 266 16.25 -9.77 3.66
CA PRO A 266 17.68 -9.69 3.92
C PRO A 266 18.20 -11.00 4.51
N ASP A 267 19.45 -11.35 4.22
CA ASP A 267 20.08 -12.51 4.86
C ASP A 267 20.30 -12.30 6.37
N ALA A 268 20.41 -13.39 7.11
CA ALA A 268 20.55 -13.37 8.57
C ALA A 268 21.73 -12.50 9.04
N LYS A 269 22.84 -12.53 8.31
CA LYS A 269 24.04 -11.74 8.63
C LYS A 269 23.79 -10.23 8.48
N SER A 270 23.04 -9.84 7.46
CA SER A 270 22.65 -8.44 7.22
C SER A 270 21.71 -7.95 8.31
N ILE A 271 20.76 -8.79 8.73
CA ILE A 271 19.85 -8.50 9.86
C ILE A 271 20.63 -8.31 11.15
N GLU A 272 21.56 -9.23 11.48
CA GLU A 272 22.42 -9.14 12.67
C GLU A 272 23.28 -7.88 12.64
N SER A 273 23.95 -7.61 11.52
CA SER A 273 24.79 -6.42 11.35
C SER A 273 23.98 -5.14 11.56
N ARG A 274 22.77 -5.09 10.99
CA ARG A 274 21.90 -3.92 11.12
C ARG A 274 21.43 -3.72 12.55
N MET A 275 21.05 -4.80 13.22
CA MET A 275 20.63 -4.77 14.62
C MET A 275 21.76 -4.28 15.54
N SER A 276 22.98 -4.78 15.34
CA SER A 276 24.16 -4.33 16.10
C SER A 276 24.55 -2.87 15.83
N GLU A 277 24.30 -2.36 14.63
CA GLU A 277 24.48 -0.93 14.31
C GLU A 277 23.46 -0.06 15.03
N ASP A 278 22.18 -0.40 14.95
CA ASP A 278 21.11 0.35 15.62
C ASP A 278 21.28 0.36 17.13
N LEU A 279 21.66 -0.77 17.75
CA LEU A 279 21.93 -0.85 19.19
C LEU A 279 23.10 0.07 19.62
N ARG A 280 24.19 0.09 18.85
CA ARG A 280 25.33 0.98 19.12
C ARG A 280 24.95 2.45 18.96
N GLU A 281 24.18 2.78 17.93
CA GLU A 281 23.80 4.16 17.66
C GLU A 281 22.82 4.68 18.70
N LEU A 282 21.83 3.87 19.13
CA LEU A 282 20.94 4.24 20.23
C LEU A 282 21.70 4.44 21.54
N ALA A 283 22.68 3.59 21.86
CA ALA A 283 23.52 3.80 23.04
C ALA A 283 24.34 5.11 22.95
N ARG A 284 24.84 5.46 21.76
CA ARG A 284 25.59 6.69 21.51
C ARG A 284 24.73 7.95 21.66
N LEU A 285 23.47 7.86 21.21
CA LEU A 285 22.49 8.96 21.20
C LEU A 285 21.76 9.14 22.53
N GLN A 286 21.98 8.27 23.53
CA GLN A 286 21.33 8.40 24.83
C GLN A 286 21.82 9.64 25.60
N ASN A 287 20.88 10.37 26.16
CA ASN A 287 21.13 11.53 27.00
C ASN A 287 21.64 11.15 28.39
N ALA A 288 22.21 12.13 29.10
CA ALA A 288 22.73 11.92 30.46
C ALA A 288 21.63 11.52 31.47
N ASP A 289 20.38 11.94 31.24
CA ASP A 289 19.22 11.57 32.06
C ASP A 289 18.71 10.15 31.78
N GLY A 290 19.28 9.44 30.80
CA GLY A 290 18.91 8.10 30.39
C GLY A 290 17.81 8.03 29.33
N GLY A 291 17.30 9.17 28.86
CA GLY A 291 16.29 9.26 27.81
C GLY A 291 16.85 9.50 26.41
N TRP A 292 15.93 9.66 25.45
CA TRP A 292 16.22 9.94 24.04
C TRP A 292 15.27 11.01 23.50
N GLU A 293 15.79 11.87 22.64
CA GLU A 293 14.99 12.66 21.70
C GLU A 293 14.89 11.96 20.33
N TYR A 294 14.46 12.66 19.27
CA TYR A 294 14.27 12.06 17.95
C TYR A 294 15.57 11.75 17.17
N TRP A 295 16.59 12.63 17.23
CA TRP A 295 17.70 12.60 16.26
C TRP A 295 19.10 12.71 16.85
N SER A 296 19.27 13.48 17.93
CA SER A 296 20.57 13.82 18.48
C SER A 296 20.70 13.39 19.94
N ARG A 297 21.92 13.55 20.45
CA ARG A 297 22.21 13.52 21.87
C ARG A 297 22.12 14.95 22.42
N ASP A 298 21.82 15.06 23.71
CA ASP A 298 21.77 16.25 24.54
C ASP A 298 20.59 17.21 24.25
N GLY A 299 19.65 16.84 23.37
CA GLY A 299 18.35 17.51 23.28
C GLY A 299 17.36 17.03 24.33
N GLN A 300 16.13 17.56 24.27
CA GLN A 300 15.10 17.27 25.27
C GLN A 300 14.55 15.85 25.10
N SER A 301 14.83 14.97 26.07
CA SER A 301 14.32 13.59 26.10
C SER A 301 12.79 13.56 26.00
N VAL A 302 12.27 12.82 25.02
CA VAL A 302 10.84 12.63 24.80
C VAL A 302 10.39 11.35 25.50
N PRO A 303 9.41 11.38 26.43
CA PRO A 303 8.98 10.21 27.20
C PRO A 303 8.59 9.01 26.33
N PHE A 304 7.80 9.22 25.28
CA PHE A 304 7.39 8.14 24.37
C PHE A 304 8.58 7.52 23.63
N VAL A 305 9.47 8.34 23.05
CA VAL A 305 10.65 7.84 22.33
C VAL A 305 11.55 7.07 23.29
N SER A 306 11.75 7.58 24.50
CA SER A 306 12.57 6.94 25.54
C SER A 306 11.99 5.60 25.97
N LEU A 307 10.66 5.50 26.15
CA LEU A 307 9.96 4.25 26.44
C LEU A 307 10.11 3.24 25.30
N HIS A 308 9.92 3.68 24.07
CA HIS A 308 9.97 2.83 22.89
C HIS A 308 11.39 2.29 22.64
N VAL A 309 12.41 3.14 22.80
CA VAL A 309 13.82 2.73 22.75
C VAL A 309 14.13 1.75 23.88
N ALA A 310 13.74 2.06 25.12
CA ALA A 310 13.96 1.14 26.25
C ALA A 310 13.29 -0.22 26.02
N HIS A 311 12.07 -0.26 25.47
CA HIS A 311 11.39 -1.49 25.10
C HIS A 311 12.19 -2.27 24.05
N ALA A 312 12.67 -1.60 23.00
CA ALA A 312 13.51 -2.22 21.98
C ALA A 312 14.80 -2.82 22.54
N LEU A 313 15.48 -2.10 23.46
CA LEU A 313 16.68 -2.60 24.14
C LEU A 313 16.38 -3.85 24.97
N VAL A 314 15.29 -3.85 25.75
CA VAL A 314 14.89 -5.01 26.57
C VAL A 314 14.54 -6.21 25.68
N ARG A 315 13.78 -6.01 24.60
CA ARG A 315 13.42 -7.08 23.66
C ARG A 315 14.65 -7.63 22.94
N SER A 316 15.58 -6.77 22.55
CA SER A 316 16.86 -7.18 21.94
C SER A 316 17.68 -8.04 22.89
N LYS A 317 17.76 -7.66 24.18
CA LYS A 317 18.42 -8.44 25.23
C LYS A 317 17.75 -9.80 25.45
N LEU A 318 16.41 -9.86 25.48
CA LEU A 318 15.66 -11.12 25.61
C LEU A 318 15.84 -12.03 24.40
N ALA A 319 16.03 -11.45 23.23
CA ALA A 319 16.45 -12.15 22.03
C ALA A 319 17.94 -12.57 22.09
N GLY A 320 18.68 -12.33 23.18
CA GLY A 320 20.07 -12.75 23.30
C GLY A 320 21.08 -11.89 22.51
N CYS A 321 20.67 -10.71 22.04
CA CYS A 321 21.61 -9.76 21.44
C CYS A 321 22.42 -9.01 22.52
N GLU A 322 23.64 -8.61 22.17
CA GLU A 322 24.48 -7.80 23.06
C GLU A 322 23.95 -6.37 23.13
N VAL A 323 23.43 -6.00 24.30
CA VAL A 323 22.93 -4.66 24.60
C VAL A 323 23.85 -4.00 25.62
N ASP A 324 24.17 -2.72 25.39
CA ASP A 324 24.98 -1.92 26.32
C ASP A 324 24.29 -1.86 27.70
N LYS A 325 24.98 -2.39 28.72
CA LYS A 325 24.44 -2.53 30.08
C LYS A 325 24.22 -1.18 30.73
N ASP A 326 25.13 -0.24 30.53
CA ASP A 326 25.05 1.09 31.13
C ASP A 326 23.89 1.87 30.52
N ALA A 327 23.71 1.77 29.19
CA ALA A 327 22.61 2.40 28.49
C ALA A 327 21.26 1.85 28.97
N LEU A 328 21.16 0.53 29.11
CA LEU A 328 19.95 -0.12 29.62
C LEU A 328 19.65 0.26 31.08
N THR A 329 20.66 0.28 31.96
CA THR A 329 20.49 0.69 33.36
C THR A 329 20.02 2.15 33.46
N LYS A 330 20.60 3.06 32.68
CA LYS A 330 20.15 4.47 32.64
C LYS A 330 18.73 4.59 32.12
N ALA A 331 18.37 3.83 31.09
CA ALA A 331 16.99 3.79 30.58
C ALA A 331 16.01 3.36 31.68
N MET A 332 16.31 2.29 32.42
CA MET A 332 15.44 1.86 33.54
C MET A 332 15.33 2.93 34.63
N GLY A 333 16.39 3.70 34.87
CA GLY A 333 16.37 4.88 35.73
C GLY A 333 15.40 5.95 35.22
N TYR A 334 15.47 6.31 33.93
CA TYR A 334 14.54 7.25 33.30
C TYR A 334 13.08 6.77 33.40
N LEU A 335 12.84 5.47 33.15
CA LEU A 335 11.50 4.86 33.18
C LEU A 335 10.89 4.83 34.59
N LYS A 336 11.69 4.82 35.66
CA LYS A 336 11.20 4.95 37.04
C LYS A 336 10.60 6.32 37.30
N GLU A 337 11.13 7.36 36.65
CA GLU A 337 10.71 8.75 36.79
C GLU A 337 9.74 9.20 35.67
N ILE A 338 9.14 8.25 34.94
CA ILE A 338 8.38 8.55 33.70
C ILE A 338 7.24 9.56 33.90
N GLU A 339 6.59 9.53 35.06
CA GLU A 339 5.52 10.47 35.41
C GLU A 339 6.03 11.90 35.48
N SER A 340 7.17 12.11 36.16
CA SER A 340 7.85 13.40 36.23
C SER A 340 8.26 13.88 34.84
N LYS A 341 8.79 12.97 34.00
CA LYS A 341 9.17 13.27 32.61
C LYS A 341 8.00 13.65 31.71
N CYS A 342 6.84 13.01 31.89
CA CYS A 342 5.62 13.40 31.22
C CYS A 342 5.13 14.79 31.68
N ALA A 343 5.24 15.09 32.97
CA ALA A 343 4.85 16.38 33.53
C ALA A 343 5.75 17.53 33.04
N GLU A 344 7.07 17.31 32.92
CA GLU A 344 8.03 18.26 32.35
C GLU A 344 7.61 18.75 30.94
N LEU A 345 7.02 17.85 30.13
CA LEU A 345 6.51 18.15 28.79
C LEU A 345 5.00 18.46 28.74
N LYS A 346 4.35 18.62 29.89
CA LYS A 346 2.92 18.94 29.99
C LYS A 346 2.01 17.94 29.28
N TYR A 347 2.35 16.65 29.34
CA TYR A 347 1.47 15.58 28.83
C TYR A 347 0.14 15.57 29.58
N THR A 348 -0.93 15.17 28.88
CA THR A 348 -2.25 15.04 29.51
C THR A 348 -2.25 13.90 30.53
N SER A 349 -3.15 13.93 31.50
CA SER A 349 -3.27 12.84 32.48
C SER A 349 -3.62 11.50 31.84
N GLU A 350 -4.30 11.48 30.67
CA GLU A 350 -4.52 10.25 29.89
C GLU A 350 -3.19 9.72 29.35
N THR A 351 -2.44 10.55 28.61
CA THR A 351 -1.13 10.19 28.04
C THR A 351 -0.11 9.77 29.11
N THR A 352 -0.07 10.46 30.25
CA THR A 352 0.83 10.11 31.36
C THR A 352 0.52 8.72 31.91
N ARG A 353 -0.76 8.33 32.04
CA ARG A 353 -1.13 6.98 32.49
C ARG A 353 -0.74 5.90 31.50
N SER A 354 -0.91 6.13 30.20
CA SER A 354 -0.46 5.18 29.18
C SER A 354 1.06 5.04 29.20
N CYS A 355 1.81 6.15 29.38
CA CYS A 355 3.26 6.12 29.56
C CYS A 355 3.69 5.37 30.83
N GLN A 356 3.00 5.57 31.97
CA GLN A 356 3.24 4.84 33.21
C GLN A 356 2.99 3.34 33.03
N ALA A 357 1.87 2.96 32.42
CA ALA A 357 1.55 1.57 32.12
C ALA A 357 2.61 0.91 31.23
N TYR A 358 3.04 1.60 30.17
CA TYR A 358 4.10 1.13 29.28
C TYR A 358 5.45 1.02 30.01
N ALA A 359 5.80 1.98 30.87
CA ALA A 359 7.02 1.91 31.69
C ALA A 359 7.03 0.69 32.61
N LEU A 360 5.91 0.42 33.28
CA LEU A 360 5.76 -0.74 34.16
C LEU A 360 5.89 -2.06 33.40
N TYR A 361 5.32 -2.13 32.19
CA TYR A 361 5.50 -3.26 31.30
C TYR A 361 6.97 -3.50 30.94
N VAL A 362 7.67 -2.47 30.44
CA VAL A 362 9.07 -2.59 30.01
C VAL A 362 9.98 -2.94 31.18
N ARG A 363 9.77 -2.31 32.34
CA ARG A 363 10.50 -2.64 33.58
C ARG A 363 10.25 -4.08 34.02
N ASN A 364 9.00 -4.55 33.96
CA ASN A 364 8.66 -5.94 34.26
C ASN A 364 9.36 -6.93 33.31
N LEU A 365 9.39 -6.63 32.01
CA LEU A 365 10.14 -7.43 31.03
C LEU A 365 11.64 -7.50 31.34
N ASN A 366 12.24 -6.42 31.86
CA ASN A 366 13.65 -6.41 32.26
C ASN A 366 13.91 -7.08 33.63
N GLY A 367 12.87 -7.57 34.32
CA GLY A 367 12.97 -8.15 35.65
C GLY A 367 12.94 -7.14 36.80
N GLU A 368 12.64 -5.87 36.52
CA GLU A 368 12.49 -4.78 37.49
C GLU A 368 11.01 -4.39 37.71
N GLY A 369 10.13 -5.39 37.67
CA GLY A 369 8.68 -5.23 37.82
C GLY A 369 8.28 -4.59 39.15
N ASP A 370 7.23 -3.79 39.12
CA ASP A 370 6.66 -3.09 40.28
C ASP A 370 5.16 -3.38 40.37
N LEU A 371 4.85 -4.50 41.02
CA LEU A 371 3.47 -4.98 41.13
C LEU A 371 2.59 -4.02 41.96
N ALA A 372 3.18 -3.35 42.95
CA ALA A 372 2.44 -2.38 43.77
C ALA A 372 2.01 -1.17 42.93
N ALA A 373 2.93 -0.60 42.15
CA ALA A 373 2.61 0.49 41.23
C ALA A 373 1.61 0.05 40.15
N ALA A 374 1.76 -1.16 39.58
CA ALA A 374 0.82 -1.70 38.61
C ALA A 374 -0.60 -1.87 39.17
N LYS A 375 -0.74 -2.37 40.42
CA LYS A 375 -2.03 -2.48 41.10
C LYS A 375 -2.64 -1.11 41.40
N SER A 376 -1.82 -0.13 41.80
CA SER A 376 -2.27 1.24 42.04
C SER A 376 -2.85 1.85 40.75
N LEU A 377 -2.07 1.82 39.66
CA LEU A 377 -2.49 2.37 38.37
C LEU A 377 -3.72 1.65 37.81
N PHE A 378 -3.81 0.33 37.94
CA PHE A 378 -5.01 -0.41 37.56
C PHE A 378 -6.24 0.01 38.38
N GLY A 379 -6.06 0.24 39.69
CA GLY A 379 -7.09 0.77 40.57
C GLY A 379 -7.64 2.12 40.11
N GLU A 380 -6.78 2.99 39.57
CA GLU A 380 -7.18 4.27 39.00
C GLU A 380 -7.88 4.11 37.64
N LEU A 381 -7.35 3.25 36.76
CA LEU A 381 -7.86 3.04 35.40
C LEU A 381 -9.25 2.38 35.37
N LYS A 382 -9.49 1.38 36.23
CA LYS A 382 -10.75 0.60 36.22
C LYS A 382 -12.01 1.41 36.55
N HIS A 383 -11.85 2.59 37.14
CA HIS A 383 -12.95 3.48 37.52
C HIS A 383 -13.17 4.64 36.53
N GLN A 384 -12.40 4.69 35.44
CA GLN A 384 -12.55 5.75 34.44
C GLN A 384 -13.77 5.50 33.55
N LYS A 385 -14.48 6.58 33.19
CA LYS A 385 -15.63 6.53 32.28
C LYS A 385 -15.23 6.06 30.88
N SER A 386 -14.08 6.55 30.40
CA SER A 386 -13.43 6.08 29.19
C SER A 386 -12.28 5.19 29.60
N LEU A 387 -12.39 3.90 29.31
CA LEU A 387 -11.37 2.92 29.66
C LEU A 387 -10.21 3.04 28.65
N ASP A 388 -9.02 3.37 29.14
CA ASP A 388 -7.81 3.39 28.31
C ASP A 388 -7.34 1.94 28.09
N LEU A 389 -7.83 1.32 27.01
CA LEU A 389 -7.51 -0.06 26.66
C LEU A 389 -6.03 -0.26 26.33
N ASP A 390 -5.35 0.78 25.82
CA ASP A 390 -3.90 0.70 25.55
C ASP A 390 -3.13 0.59 26.87
N ALA A 391 -3.42 1.48 27.83
CA ALA A 391 -2.82 1.40 29.17
C ALA A 391 -3.11 0.06 29.87
N LEU A 392 -4.33 -0.47 29.74
CA LEU A 392 -4.67 -1.79 30.28
C LEU A 392 -3.91 -2.92 29.59
N GLY A 393 -3.71 -2.84 28.27
CA GLY A 393 -2.92 -3.79 27.49
C GLY A 393 -1.49 -3.87 28.01
N TRP A 394 -0.83 -2.72 28.21
CA TRP A 394 0.51 -2.68 28.79
C TRP A 394 0.56 -3.16 30.24
N LEU A 395 -0.45 -2.83 31.06
CA LEU A 395 -0.48 -3.26 32.46
C LEU A 395 -0.69 -4.76 32.64
N TRP A 396 -1.33 -5.44 31.70
CA TRP A 396 -1.73 -6.84 31.84
C TRP A 396 -0.54 -7.74 32.23
N PRO A 397 0.60 -7.73 31.52
CA PRO A 397 1.74 -8.57 31.88
C PRO A 397 2.42 -8.13 33.18
N ALA A 398 2.35 -6.84 33.55
CA ALA A 398 2.91 -6.33 34.80
C ALA A 398 2.08 -6.74 36.04
N LEU A 399 0.76 -6.93 35.87
CA LEU A 399 -0.13 -7.46 36.92
C LEU A 399 -0.06 -8.99 37.03
N SER A 400 0.24 -9.68 35.93
CA SER A 400 0.27 -11.14 35.83
C SER A 400 1.62 -11.69 36.31
N GLU A 401 1.90 -11.57 37.60
CA GLU A 401 3.17 -12.02 38.21
C GLU A 401 3.48 -13.48 37.83
N LYS A 402 4.57 -13.71 37.08
CA LYS A 402 5.03 -15.05 36.66
C LYS A 402 3.90 -15.92 36.06
N GLY A 403 2.96 -15.32 35.33
CA GLY A 403 1.86 -16.03 34.69
C GLY A 403 0.75 -16.53 35.62
N ARG A 404 0.72 -16.08 36.89
CA ARG A 404 -0.35 -16.42 37.84
C ARG A 404 -1.44 -15.36 37.83
N GLY A 405 -2.69 -15.79 37.70
CA GLY A 405 -3.86 -14.91 37.79
C GLY A 405 -4.12 -14.49 39.24
N GLY A 406 -4.19 -13.17 39.47
CA GLY A 406 -4.73 -12.57 40.70
C GLY A 406 -6.13 -11.99 40.48
N PRO A 407 -6.81 -11.51 41.54
CA PRO A 407 -8.13 -10.88 41.41
C PRO A 407 -8.11 -9.69 40.46
N GLU A 408 -7.03 -8.91 40.41
CA GLU A 408 -6.87 -7.79 39.47
C GLU A 408 -6.78 -8.26 38.01
N VAL A 409 -6.11 -9.40 37.74
CA VAL A 409 -6.01 -9.96 36.37
C VAL A 409 -7.38 -10.47 35.90
N ALA A 410 -8.15 -11.10 36.79
CA ALA A 410 -9.51 -11.53 36.47
C ALA A 410 -10.43 -10.33 36.18
N ASP A 411 -10.30 -9.25 36.96
CA ASP A 411 -11.05 -8.02 36.77
C ASP A 411 -10.67 -7.30 35.46
N LEU A 412 -9.37 -7.21 35.16
CA LEU A 412 -8.86 -6.65 33.92
C LEU A 412 -9.37 -7.46 32.72
N LYS A 413 -9.27 -8.79 32.76
CA LYS A 413 -9.79 -9.67 31.70
C LYS A 413 -11.28 -9.42 31.46
N ARG A 414 -12.07 -9.34 32.54
CA ARG A 414 -13.51 -9.03 32.45
C ARG A 414 -13.76 -7.67 31.79
N LEU A 415 -12.99 -6.64 32.15
CA LEU A 415 -13.11 -5.30 31.56
C LEU A 415 -12.80 -5.29 30.06
N VAL A 416 -11.71 -5.96 29.65
CA VAL A 416 -11.30 -6.04 28.24
C VAL A 416 -12.31 -6.85 27.42
N MET A 417 -12.74 -8.02 27.91
CA MET A 417 -13.74 -8.85 27.23
C MET A 417 -15.10 -8.18 27.11
N ASN A 418 -15.45 -7.23 27.98
CA ASN A 418 -16.68 -6.45 27.83
C ASN A 418 -16.60 -5.38 26.71
N ARG A 419 -15.45 -5.22 26.05
CA ARG A 419 -15.20 -4.21 25.00
C ARG A 419 -14.78 -4.81 23.67
N VAL A 420 -14.67 -6.13 23.58
CA VAL A 420 -14.43 -6.79 22.31
C VAL A 420 -15.70 -6.68 21.44
N THR A 421 -15.51 -6.26 20.19
CA THR A 421 -16.53 -6.38 19.15
C THR A 421 -16.11 -7.56 18.29
N GLU A 422 -16.91 -8.62 18.35
CA GLU A 422 -16.66 -9.86 17.60
C GLU A 422 -17.55 -9.89 16.35
N THR A 423 -16.93 -10.14 15.21
CA THR A 423 -17.56 -10.50 13.94
C THR A 423 -17.17 -11.94 13.58
N ALA A 424 -17.72 -12.48 12.49
CA ALA A 424 -17.33 -13.82 12.02
C ALA A 424 -15.85 -13.93 11.62
N GLU A 425 -15.19 -12.80 11.30
CA GLU A 425 -13.80 -12.75 10.81
C GLU A 425 -12.83 -12.10 11.81
N THR A 426 -13.31 -11.22 12.68
CA THR A 426 -12.45 -10.37 13.51
C THR A 426 -12.97 -10.23 14.93
N ALA A 427 -12.05 -10.24 15.90
CA ALA A 427 -12.29 -9.73 17.24
C ALA A 427 -11.47 -8.44 17.38
N GLN A 428 -12.15 -7.30 17.51
CA GLN A 428 -11.50 -6.00 17.56
C GLN A 428 -11.91 -5.20 18.79
N PHE A 429 -10.98 -4.37 19.26
CA PHE A 429 -11.22 -3.43 20.34
C PHE A 429 -11.32 -2.02 19.75
N THR A 430 -12.44 -1.34 20.00
CA THR A 430 -12.62 0.06 19.57
C THR A 430 -12.37 0.97 20.76
N THR A 431 -11.37 1.84 20.67
CA THR A 431 -10.97 2.74 21.76
C THR A 431 -11.74 4.05 21.75
N LYS A 432 -12.09 4.59 20.58
CA LYS A 432 -13.01 5.73 20.36
C LYS A 432 -13.70 5.61 18.99
N PHE A 433 -14.97 5.98 18.91
CA PHE A 433 -15.59 6.41 17.65
C PHE A 433 -15.44 7.92 17.62
N GLU A 434 -14.62 8.45 16.71
CA GLU A 434 -14.64 9.88 16.40
C GLU A 434 -15.71 10.20 15.36
#